data_AF-A0AA37TX20-F1
#
_entry.id   AF-A0AA37TX20-F1
#
_cell.length_a   1.000
_cell.length_b   1.000
_cell.length_c   1.000
_cell.angle_alpha   90.00
_cell.angle_beta   90.00
_cell.angle_gamma   90.00
#
_symmetry.space_group_name_H-M   'P 1'
#
loop_
_entity.id
_entity.type
_entity.pdbx_description
1 polymer ?
#
loop_
_entity_poly.entity_id
_entity_poly.type
_entity_poly.pdbx_seq_one_letter_code
_entity_poly.pdbx_strand_id
1 'polypeptide(L)'
;MSFPKKGKFFPKKNGYDDNGQNEPDKVFALEIAAALRRSVGDSSAGAKVVASWTGANEKTVKNWFAGKYGPSGEHLVALVRHSDDVLGTFLAMAGREELMVAVKLIAAEQAIAELLKAVRLLGSEGVDKGRT
;
A
#
# COMPACT_ATOMS: atom_id res chain seq x y z
N MET A 1 -45.85 -39.99 2.20
CA MET A 1 -44.46 -39.78 1.71
C MET A 1 -43.72 -39.03 2.80
N SER A 2 -42.88 -39.74 3.59
CA SER A 2 -42.25 -39.18 4.80
C SER A 2 -40.79 -38.83 4.54
N PHE A 3 -40.38 -37.62 4.92
CA PHE A 3 -38.99 -37.14 4.85
C PHE A 3 -38.13 -37.76 5.96
N PRO A 4 -36.84 -38.10 5.71
CA PRO A 4 -35.96 -38.65 6.75
C PRO A 4 -35.47 -37.62 7.76
N LYS A 5 -35.32 -38.09 8.99
CA LYS A 5 -35.15 -37.34 10.25
C LYS A 5 -33.69 -37.22 10.71
N LYS A 6 -32.77 -36.82 9.80
CA LYS A 6 -31.37 -36.49 10.15
C LYS A 6 -30.89 -35.27 9.36
N GLY A 7 -30.82 -34.14 10.05
CA GLY A 7 -30.15 -32.94 9.56
C GLY A 7 -28.63 -33.08 9.65
N LYS A 8 -27.96 -32.37 8.73
CA LYS A 8 -26.51 -32.19 8.53
C LYS A 8 -25.76 -33.35 7.87
N PHE A 9 -25.99 -33.50 6.57
CA PHE A 9 -24.93 -33.91 5.66
C PHE A 9 -24.77 -32.82 4.60
N PHE A 10 -23.96 -31.80 4.92
CA PHE A 10 -23.46 -30.89 3.90
C PHE A 10 -22.27 -31.59 3.24
N PRO A 11 -22.30 -31.89 1.93
CA PRO A 11 -21.13 -32.38 1.25
C PRO A 11 -20.01 -31.33 1.36
N LYS A 12 -18.90 -31.66 2.02
CA LYS A 12 -17.63 -30.94 1.85
C LYS A 12 -17.10 -31.27 0.46
N LYS A 13 -17.61 -30.59 -0.55
CA LYS A 13 -17.03 -30.56 -1.89
C LYS A 13 -17.46 -29.27 -2.59
N ASN A 14 -16.91 -28.15 -2.13
CA ASN A 14 -16.66 -27.05 -3.04
C ASN A 14 -15.24 -27.26 -3.55
N GLY A 15 -15.17 -27.78 -4.77
CA GLY A 15 -13.93 -27.92 -5.52
C GLY A 15 -13.31 -26.55 -5.77
N TYR A 16 -12.41 -26.15 -4.87
CA TYR A 16 -11.32 -25.27 -5.26
C TYR A 16 -10.18 -26.21 -5.62
N ASP A 17 -10.26 -26.71 -6.84
CA ASP A 17 -9.16 -27.42 -7.47
C ASP A 17 -8.01 -26.42 -7.54
N ASP A 18 -7.02 -26.63 -6.68
CA ASP A 18 -5.74 -25.92 -6.60
C ASP A 18 -4.86 -26.30 -7.80
N ASN A 19 -5.39 -26.06 -8.99
CA ASN A 19 -4.76 -26.38 -10.27
C ASN A 19 -4.63 -25.09 -11.06
N GLY A 20 -3.61 -24.29 -10.71
CA GLY A 20 -2.95 -23.36 -11.64
C GLY A 20 -3.77 -22.19 -12.20
N GLN A 21 -4.95 -21.88 -11.67
CA GLN A 21 -5.73 -20.72 -12.14
C GLN A 21 -5.49 -19.51 -11.22
N ASN A 22 -4.85 -18.49 -11.79
CA ASN A 22 -4.62 -17.12 -11.30
C ASN A 22 -3.23 -16.80 -10.68
N GLU A 23 -2.14 -17.12 -11.40
CA GLU A 23 -0.82 -16.49 -11.18
C GLU A 23 -0.88 -14.94 -11.10
N PRO A 24 -1.56 -14.20 -12.01
CA PRO A 24 -1.57 -12.74 -11.97
C PRO A 24 -2.26 -12.14 -10.73
N ASP A 25 -3.35 -12.74 -10.25
CA ASP A 25 -4.04 -12.24 -9.04
C ASP A 25 -3.19 -12.44 -7.78
N LYS A 26 -2.42 -13.54 -7.73
CA LYS A 26 -1.47 -13.78 -6.64
C LYS A 26 -0.33 -12.78 -6.68
N VAL A 27 0.23 -12.48 -7.85
CA VAL A 27 1.28 -11.46 -8.00
C VAL A 27 0.77 -10.10 -7.52
N PHE A 28 -0.40 -9.66 -7.99
CA PHE A 28 -0.99 -8.40 -7.55
C PHE A 28 -1.19 -8.35 -6.02
N ALA A 29 -1.79 -9.39 -5.44
CA ALA A 29 -2.04 -9.44 -4.00
C ALA A 29 -0.74 -9.40 -3.17
N LEU A 30 0.29 -10.13 -3.61
CA LEU A 30 1.59 -10.19 -2.93
C LEU A 30 2.36 -8.87 -3.00
N GLU A 31 2.37 -8.22 -4.17
CA GLU A 31 3.04 -6.94 -4.37
C GLU A 31 2.36 -5.83 -3.55
N ILE A 32 1.03 -5.78 -3.55
CA ILE A 32 0.29 -4.84 -2.70
C ILE A 32 0.54 -5.14 -1.22
N ALA A 33 0.59 -6.40 -0.81
CA ALA A 33 0.91 -6.77 0.57
C ALA A 33 2.31 -6.26 0.99
N ALA A 34 3.31 -6.42 0.12
CA ALA A 34 4.65 -5.91 0.35
C ALA A 34 4.67 -4.38 0.45
N ALA A 35 3.92 -3.69 -0.40
CA ALA A 35 3.79 -2.23 -0.37
C ALA A 35 3.15 -1.73 0.94
N LEU A 36 2.08 -2.38 1.40
CA LEU A 36 1.44 -2.02 2.67
C LEU A 36 2.38 -2.20 3.86
N ARG A 37 3.17 -3.29 3.88
CA ARG A 37 4.17 -3.52 4.92
C ARG A 37 5.27 -2.46 4.92
N ARG A 38 5.73 -1.98 3.76
CA ARG A 38 6.69 -0.87 3.68
C ARG A 38 6.06 0.44 4.18
N SER A 39 4.81 0.69 3.81
CA SER A 39 4.13 1.95 4.11
C SER A 39 3.77 2.13 5.59
N VAL A 40 3.25 1.09 6.26
CA VAL A 40 2.71 1.21 7.63
C VAL A 40 3.20 0.13 8.61
N GLY A 41 4.11 -0.75 8.16
CA GLY A 41 4.62 -1.87 8.94
C GLY A 41 3.67 -3.08 8.99
N ASP A 42 4.22 -4.24 9.31
CA ASP A 42 3.47 -5.50 9.44
C ASP A 42 2.95 -5.70 10.86
N SER A 43 1.97 -4.89 11.26
CA SER A 43 1.40 -4.94 12.62
C SER A 43 -0.12 -4.79 12.61
N SER A 44 -0.76 -5.18 13.71
CA SER A 44 -2.20 -4.94 13.91
C SER A 44 -2.56 -3.45 13.90
N ALA A 45 -1.63 -2.59 14.35
CA ALA A 45 -1.78 -1.15 14.24
C ALA A 45 -1.78 -0.70 12.77
N GLY A 46 -0.84 -1.20 11.95
CA GLY A 46 -0.80 -0.92 10.51
C GLY A 46 -2.09 -1.35 9.80
N ALA A 47 -2.62 -2.54 10.12
CA ALA A 47 -3.89 -3.00 9.58
C ALA A 47 -5.07 -2.09 9.95
N LYS A 48 -5.08 -1.48 11.15
CA LYS A 48 -6.11 -0.51 11.55
C LYS A 48 -5.99 0.82 10.82
N VAL A 49 -4.76 1.30 10.57
CA VAL A 49 -4.52 2.49 9.76
C VAL A 49 -5.04 2.27 8.33
N VAL A 50 -4.75 1.12 7.74
CA VAL A 50 -5.23 0.80 6.39
C VAL A 50 -6.76 0.63 6.36
N ALA A 51 -7.36 0.07 7.41
CA ALA A 51 -8.82 0.01 7.53
C ALA A 51 -9.44 1.41 7.61
N SER A 52 -8.82 2.37 8.30
CA SER A 52 -9.33 3.74 8.38
C SER A 52 -9.20 4.51 7.06
N TRP A 53 -8.17 4.25 6.26
CA TRP A 53 -8.03 4.83 4.92
C TRP A 53 -9.08 4.33 3.93
N THR A 54 -9.42 3.05 4.01
CA THR A 54 -10.18 2.35 2.97
C THR A 54 -11.65 2.12 3.34
N GLY A 55 -12.02 2.24 4.62
CA GLY A 55 -13.33 1.86 5.13
C GLY A 55 -13.58 0.35 5.16
N ALA A 56 -12.59 -0.47 4.78
CA ALA A 56 -12.71 -1.91 4.75
C ALA A 56 -12.67 -2.53 6.16
N ASN A 57 -13.31 -3.69 6.32
CA ASN A 57 -13.22 -4.47 7.55
C ASN A 57 -11.75 -4.88 7.82
N GLU A 58 -11.30 -4.77 9.07
CA GLU A 58 -9.95 -5.17 9.51
C GLU A 58 -9.59 -6.61 9.09
N LYS A 59 -10.56 -7.54 9.04
CA LYS A 59 -10.31 -8.91 8.53
C LYS A 59 -9.94 -8.91 7.05
N THR A 60 -10.61 -8.10 6.24
CA THR A 60 -10.32 -7.95 4.81
C THR A 60 -8.93 -7.34 4.62
N VAL A 61 -8.62 -6.29 5.39
CA VAL A 61 -7.29 -5.68 5.38
C VAL A 61 -6.20 -6.70 5.76
N LYS A 62 -6.41 -7.49 6.82
CA LYS A 62 -5.46 -8.56 7.19
C LYS A 62 -5.25 -9.58 6.08
N ASN A 63 -6.28 -9.88 5.28
CA ASN A 63 -6.11 -10.75 4.11
C ASN A 63 -5.25 -10.07 3.02
N TRP A 64 -5.33 -8.75 2.85
CA TRP A 64 -4.44 -8.00 1.96
C TRP A 64 -3.01 -8.02 2.46
N PHE A 65 -2.77 -7.79 3.75
CA PHE A 65 -1.43 -7.93 4.35
C PHE A 65 -0.86 -9.35 4.20
N ALA A 66 -1.72 -10.37 4.29
CA ALA A 66 -1.32 -11.76 4.05
C ALA A 66 -1.08 -12.09 2.56
N GLY A 67 -1.40 -11.18 1.62
CA GLY A 67 -1.35 -11.45 0.18
C GLY A 67 -2.36 -12.51 -0.27
N LYS A 68 -3.38 -12.80 0.54
CA LYS A 68 -4.37 -13.85 0.25
C LYS A 68 -5.33 -13.43 -0.86
N TYR A 69 -5.70 -12.15 -0.86
CA TYR A 69 -6.53 -11.50 -1.87
C TYR A 69 -6.02 -10.08 -2.08
N GLY A 70 -6.17 -9.54 -3.30
CA GLY A 70 -5.92 -8.13 -3.55
C GLY A 70 -7.08 -7.22 -3.11
N PRO A 71 -6.85 -5.92 -2.92
CA PRO A 71 -7.94 -4.95 -2.77
C PRO A 71 -8.75 -4.86 -4.07
N SER A 72 -10.05 -4.54 -3.96
CA SER A 72 -10.84 -4.13 -5.14
C SER A 72 -10.35 -2.78 -5.67
N GLY A 73 -10.76 -2.40 -6.88
CA GLY A 73 -10.36 -1.13 -7.49
C GLY A 73 -10.66 0.09 -6.60
N GLU A 74 -11.83 0.15 -5.97
CA GLU A 74 -12.20 1.23 -5.04
C GLU A 74 -11.25 1.32 -3.84
N HIS A 75 -10.95 0.17 -3.22
CA HIS A 75 -10.02 0.13 -2.09
C HIS A 75 -8.59 0.46 -2.53
N LEU A 76 -8.17 0.02 -3.72
CA LEU A 76 -6.85 0.37 -4.27
C LEU A 76 -6.72 1.88 -4.48
N VAL A 77 -7.74 2.55 -5.01
CA VAL A 77 -7.75 4.02 -5.15
C VAL A 77 -7.58 4.70 -3.81
N ALA A 78 -8.26 4.20 -2.76
CA ALA A 78 -8.09 4.72 -1.41
C ALA A 78 -6.66 4.50 -0.88
N LEU A 79 -6.09 3.31 -1.07
CA LEU A 79 -4.71 3.01 -0.66
C LEU A 79 -3.69 3.91 -1.35
N VAL A 80 -3.79 4.05 -2.68
CA VAL A 80 -2.90 4.86 -3.51
C VAL A 80 -2.95 6.35 -3.12
N ARG A 81 -4.09 6.85 -2.64
CA ARG A 81 -4.23 8.23 -2.14
C ARG A 81 -3.41 8.48 -0.86
N HIS A 82 -3.17 7.45 -0.08
CA HIS A 82 -2.53 7.56 1.24
C HIS A 82 -1.10 6.98 1.29
N SER A 83 -0.66 6.27 0.26
CA SER A 83 0.61 5.55 0.29
C SER A 83 1.34 5.61 -1.05
N ASP A 84 2.46 6.33 -1.07
CA ASP A 84 3.39 6.40 -2.22
C ASP A 84 4.02 5.03 -2.53
N ASP A 85 4.19 4.17 -1.51
CA ASP A 85 4.66 2.80 -1.71
C ASP A 85 3.66 1.97 -2.51
N VAL A 86 2.36 2.10 -2.22
CA VAL A 86 1.30 1.41 -2.95
C VAL A 86 1.17 1.99 -4.36
N LEU A 87 1.19 3.32 -4.51
CA LEU A 87 1.20 3.98 -5.83
C LEU A 87 2.37 3.52 -6.69
N GLY A 88 3.59 3.55 -6.14
CA GLY A 88 4.80 3.15 -6.86
C GLY A 88 4.77 1.69 -7.27
N THR A 89 4.29 0.80 -6.40
CA THR A 89 4.14 -0.63 -6.72
C THR A 89 3.10 -0.85 -7.83
N PHE A 90 1.97 -0.16 -7.76
CA PHE A 90 0.94 -0.24 -8.80
C PHE A 90 1.45 0.26 -10.16
N LEU A 91 2.18 1.38 -10.18
CA LEU A 91 2.78 1.93 -11.40
C LEU A 91 3.86 1.01 -11.98
N ALA A 92 4.70 0.40 -11.14
CA ALA A 92 5.69 -0.57 -11.59
C ALA A 92 5.03 -1.81 -12.23
N MET A 93 3.95 -2.33 -11.63
CA MET A 93 3.17 -3.42 -12.24
C MET A 93 2.50 -2.99 -13.57
N ALA A 94 2.21 -1.70 -13.74
CA ALA A 94 1.68 -1.14 -14.97
C ALA A 94 2.77 -0.78 -16.02
N GLY A 95 4.06 -0.97 -15.71
CA GLY A 95 5.19 -0.55 -16.54
C GLY A 95 5.27 0.97 -16.73
N ARG A 96 4.93 1.72 -15.67
CA ARG A 96 4.88 3.19 -15.62
C ARG A 96 5.63 3.78 -14.42
N GLU A 97 6.63 3.08 -13.91
CA GLU A 97 7.41 3.49 -12.74
C GLU A 97 8.16 4.83 -12.94
N GLU A 98 8.44 5.22 -14.19
CA GLU A 98 9.10 6.48 -14.54
C GLU A 98 8.32 7.71 -14.10
N LEU A 99 6.98 7.59 -14.01
CA LEU A 99 6.13 8.68 -13.51
C LEU A 99 6.45 9.02 -12.05
N MET A 100 6.79 8.02 -11.23
CA MET A 100 7.22 8.27 -9.85
C MET A 100 8.59 8.93 -9.77
N VAL A 101 9.51 8.56 -10.68
CA VAL A 101 10.85 9.14 -10.72
C VAL A 101 10.78 10.64 -11.03
N ALA A 102 9.97 11.02 -12.03
CA ALA A 102 9.79 12.41 -12.40
C ALA A 102 9.24 13.26 -11.23
N VAL A 103 8.20 12.76 -10.54
CA VAL A 103 7.60 13.46 -9.39
C VAL A 103 8.60 13.59 -8.23
N LYS A 104 9.32 12.52 -7.90
CA LYS A 104 10.32 12.53 -6.82
C LYS A 104 11.50 13.46 -7.12
N LEU A 105 11.91 13.57 -8.39
CA LEU A 105 13.01 14.46 -8.79
C LEU A 105 12.64 15.93 -8.59
N ILE A 106 11.43 16.34 -9.01
CA ILE A 106 10.93 17.70 -8.79
C ILE A 106 10.86 18.02 -7.30
N ALA A 107 10.35 17.09 -6.49
CA ALA A 107 10.30 17.25 -5.03
C ALA A 107 11.70 17.37 -4.41
N ALA A 108 12.67 16.58 -4.90
CA ALA A 108 14.05 16.64 -4.44
C ALA A 108 14.72 17.98 -4.81
N GLU A 109 14.52 18.47 -6.02
CA GLU A 109 15.03 19.78 -6.45
C GLU A 109 14.51 20.90 -5.55
N GLN A 110 13.20 20.90 -5.25
CA GLN A 110 12.59 21.87 -4.33
C GLN A 110 13.15 21.76 -2.92
N ALA A 111 13.30 20.54 -2.39
CA ALA A 111 13.86 20.32 -1.06
C ALA A 111 15.32 20.80 -0.95
N ILE A 112 16.13 20.56 -1.98
CA ILE A 112 17.52 21.03 -2.04
C ILE A 112 17.56 22.56 -2.12
N ALA A 113 16.71 23.18 -2.93
CA ALA A 113 16.66 24.64 -3.07
C ALA A 113 16.32 25.33 -1.74
N GLU A 114 15.33 24.82 -1.01
CA GLU A 114 14.95 25.34 0.32
C GLU A 114 16.06 25.12 1.35
N LEU A 115 16.72 23.95 1.35
CA LEU A 115 17.84 23.69 2.24
C LEU A 115 19.02 24.64 1.98
N LEU A 116 19.37 24.88 0.71
CA LEU A 116 20.44 25.82 0.35
C LEU A 116 20.11 27.25 0.78
N LYS A 117 18.85 27.66 0.67
CA LYS A 117 18.38 28.97 1.15
C LYS A 117 18.54 29.08 2.66
N ALA A 118 18.13 28.06 3.42
CA ALA A 118 18.30 28.02 4.87
C ALA A 118 19.78 28.10 5.29
N VAL A 119 20.67 27.33 4.64
CA VAL A 119 22.12 27.36 4.91
C VAL A 119 22.71 28.74 4.65
N ARG A 120 22.31 29.41 3.55
CA ARG A 120 22.80 30.76 3.23
C ARG A 120 22.35 31.82 4.23
N LEU A 121 21.11 31.73 4.73
CA LEU A 121 20.60 32.64 5.77
C LEU A 121 21.40 32.51 7.08
N LEU A 122 21.66 31.28 7.53
CA LEU A 122 22.51 31.03 8.71
C LEU A 122 23.93 31.58 8.52
N GLY A 123 24.49 31.45 7.31
CA GLY A 123 25.80 32.02 6.97
C GLY A 123 25.83 33.54 7.02
N SER A 124 24.75 34.23 6.63
CA SER A 124 24.67 35.69 6.67
C SER A 124 24.50 36.26 8.09
N GLU A 125 23.78 35.58 8.98
CA GLU A 125 23.61 36.01 10.38
C GLU A 125 24.91 35.88 11.20
N GLY A 126 25.78 34.93 10.85
CA GLY A 126 27.09 34.75 11.50
C GLY A 126 28.11 35.84 11.15
N VAL A 127 28.00 36.49 9.99
CA VAL A 127 28.93 37.53 9.53
C VAL A 127 28.67 38.88 10.21
N ASP A 128 27.41 39.17 10.56
CA ASP A 128 27.03 40.47 11.15
C ASP A 128 27.37 40.56 12.65
N LYS A 129 27.40 39.42 13.35
CA LYS A 129 27.70 39.37 14.80
C LYS A 129 29.20 39.44 15.15
N GLY A 130 30.08 39.36 14.16
CA GLY A 130 31.54 39.43 14.34
C GLY A 130 32.16 40.81 14.11
N ARG A 131 31.35 41.86 13.88
CA ARG A 131 31.82 43.19 13.47
C ARG A 131 31.61 44.32 14.49
N THR A 132 31.23 44.01 15.74
CA THR A 132 31.09 45.00 16.83
C THR A 132 32.21 44.88 17.85
#